data_AF-K9Q0L0-F1
#
_entry.id   AF-K9Q0L0-F1
#
_cell.length_a   1.000
_cell.length_b   1.000
_cell.length_c   1.000
_cell.angle_alpha   90.00
_cell.angle_beta   90.00
_cell.angle_gamma   90.00
#
_symmetry.space_group_name_H-M   'P 1'
#
loop_
_entity.id
_entity.type
_entity.pdbx_description
1 polymer ?
#
loop_
_entity_poly.entity_id
_entity_poly.type
_entity_poly.pdbx_seq_one_letter_code
_entity_poly.pdbx_strand_id
1 'polypeptide(L)'
;MNKYNVGLKFVLVGIGLGYAQKSAIANGLLPPEITQSPPQDHLGQLGNVLTLFPEQSDIGQPKDSGTVGAGSQLYLPIPDSGMPPTPNPTQRGYCINKKAVPLFRGVIPVVGDEVIADTAASEISLWFYIPENDAIRAEFSILSDGDDFSVLGVENKTDFLEHYEEIYDISSRQGFVQIKLPKNALEVGKQYWWDLTLVCDEKDNSANVYIYGSVRRQASSQLRLDTQATTLAALKDALLRSDSALTLSDRQALGAALSDGGQPQTLIWVEDRLKAHYQVLWQRYNQLGQEMDAILATPVNLDRVKLHRLNQERSRIAFELAQLSPFFGLWGDAVDLLATYRADYPQAWQQLLNTIFQDDQFWLEENQGHE
;
A
#
# COMPACT_ATOMS: atom_id res chain seq x y z
N MET A 1 12.90 -14.97 -17.31
CA MET A 1 12.70 -15.29 -15.87
C MET A 1 13.07 -14.05 -15.07
N ASN A 2 12.09 -13.32 -14.53
CA ASN A 2 12.32 -11.99 -13.95
C ASN A 2 12.88 -12.10 -12.52
N LYS A 3 14.16 -11.75 -12.37
CA LYS A 3 14.85 -11.63 -11.08
C LYS A 3 14.16 -10.65 -10.11
N TYR A 4 13.33 -9.75 -10.62
CA TYR A 4 12.68 -8.67 -9.88
C TYR A 4 11.58 -9.13 -8.90
N ASN A 5 10.72 -10.08 -9.29
CA ASN A 5 9.62 -10.56 -8.42
C ASN A 5 10.18 -11.26 -7.16
N VAL A 6 11.30 -11.95 -7.33
CA VAL A 6 11.97 -12.68 -6.26
C VAL A 6 12.59 -11.72 -5.24
N GLY A 7 13.39 -10.75 -5.69
CA GLY A 7 14.05 -9.77 -4.81
C GLY A 7 13.06 -8.98 -3.96
N LEU A 8 11.87 -8.70 -4.50
CA LEU A 8 10.88 -7.88 -3.82
C LEU A 8 10.13 -8.61 -2.70
N LYS A 9 9.87 -9.91 -2.89
CA LYS A 9 9.40 -10.78 -1.80
C LYS A 9 10.46 -10.96 -0.71
N PHE A 10 11.74 -11.01 -1.08
CA PHE A 10 12.85 -11.06 -0.10
C PHE A 10 12.93 -9.80 0.78
N VAL A 11 12.63 -8.62 0.23
CA VAL A 11 12.68 -7.39 1.02
C VAL A 11 11.52 -7.34 2.02
N LEU A 12 10.28 -7.63 1.62
CA LEU A 12 9.16 -7.68 2.56
C LEU A 12 9.30 -8.79 3.62
N VAL A 13 10.05 -9.85 3.31
CA VAL A 13 10.53 -10.78 4.32
C VAL A 13 11.56 -10.07 5.21
N GLY A 14 12.66 -9.55 4.69
CA GLY A 14 13.72 -8.86 5.45
C GLY A 14 13.24 -7.78 6.44
N ILE A 15 12.11 -7.11 6.15
CA ILE A 15 11.41 -6.10 6.97
C ILE A 15 11.18 -6.48 8.45
N GLY A 16 11.15 -7.77 8.77
CA GLY A 16 11.03 -8.26 10.14
C GLY A 16 12.14 -7.89 11.14
N LEU A 17 13.31 -7.45 10.67
CA LEU A 17 14.54 -7.39 11.46
C LEU A 17 14.63 -6.31 12.56
N GLY A 18 13.62 -5.45 12.79
CA GLY A 18 13.75 -4.30 13.70
C GLY A 18 12.88 -4.27 14.96
N TYR A 19 11.73 -4.95 15.00
CA TYR A 19 10.63 -4.50 15.88
C TYR A 19 10.27 -5.39 17.08
N ALA A 20 10.80 -6.61 17.15
CA ALA A 20 10.51 -7.53 18.28
C ALA A 20 11.15 -7.12 19.62
N GLN A 21 12.03 -6.11 19.66
CA GLN A 21 12.62 -5.63 20.91
C GLN A 21 11.78 -4.55 21.64
N LYS A 22 10.87 -3.84 20.96
CA LYS A 22 10.10 -2.76 21.61
C LYS A 22 8.79 -3.22 22.27
N SER A 23 8.16 -4.29 21.79
CA SER A 23 6.87 -4.76 22.34
C SER A 23 7.02 -5.62 23.61
N ALA A 24 8.17 -6.27 23.80
CA ALA A 24 8.46 -7.04 25.02
C ALA A 24 8.69 -6.16 26.26
N ILE A 25 8.99 -4.86 26.08
CA ILE A 25 9.26 -3.93 27.18
C ILE A 25 7.98 -3.21 27.65
N ALA A 26 6.91 -3.19 26.84
CA ALA A 26 5.67 -2.46 27.15
C ALA A 26 4.65 -3.24 28.02
N ASN A 27 4.78 -4.57 28.16
CA ASN A 27 3.82 -5.42 28.88
C ASN A 27 4.40 -6.06 30.15
N GLY A 28 5.35 -5.38 30.82
CA GLY A 28 5.88 -5.79 32.12
C GLY A 28 4.85 -5.71 33.25
N LEU A 29 3.88 -6.63 33.27
CA LEU A 29 3.09 -6.95 34.45
C LEU A 29 3.95 -7.84 35.36
N LEU A 30 4.70 -7.20 36.26
CA LEU A 30 5.22 -7.87 37.45
C LEU A 30 4.05 -8.11 38.44
N PRO A 31 4.03 -9.24 39.16
CA PRO A 31 3.03 -9.47 40.21
C PRO A 31 3.22 -8.51 41.40
N PRO A 32 2.16 -8.20 42.17
CA PRO A 32 2.23 -7.20 43.23
C PRO A 32 2.94 -7.79 44.45
N GLU A 33 4.02 -7.16 44.87
CA GLU A 33 4.52 -7.27 46.24
C GLU A 33 4.28 -5.95 46.95
N ILE A 34 3.55 -6.04 48.05
CA ILE A 34 3.09 -4.93 48.89
C ILE A 34 4.31 -4.46 49.70
N THR A 35 4.58 -3.15 49.77
CA THR A 35 4.39 -2.26 50.95
C THR A 35 5.37 -1.07 50.94
N GLN A 36 4.80 0.11 51.25
CA GLN A 36 5.39 1.34 51.82
C GLN A 36 5.89 2.46 50.88
N SER A 37 5.23 3.60 51.04
CA SER A 37 5.59 4.98 50.67
C SER A 37 5.52 5.84 51.96
N PRO A 38 6.05 7.08 52.02
CA PRO A 38 7.10 7.75 51.22
C PRO A 38 8.13 8.49 52.14
N PRO A 39 8.98 9.40 51.61
CA PRO A 39 8.53 10.80 51.47
C PRO A 39 8.89 11.44 50.11
N GLN A 40 8.11 12.49 49.82
CA GLN A 40 8.20 13.39 48.67
C GLN A 40 9.51 14.18 48.65
N ASP A 41 10.11 14.39 47.47
CA ASP A 41 10.46 15.72 46.95
C ASP A 41 11.14 15.61 45.57
N HIS A 42 11.04 16.71 44.80
CA HIS A 42 11.63 16.98 43.47
C HIS A 42 10.78 16.69 42.22
N LEU A 43 9.77 17.56 42.02
CA LEU A 43 9.27 17.96 40.71
C LEU A 43 10.29 18.92 40.07
N GLY A 44 10.98 18.46 39.02
CA GLY A 44 11.91 19.27 38.24
C GLY A 44 12.13 18.70 36.84
N GLN A 45 11.49 19.35 35.85
CA GLN A 45 11.91 19.45 34.44
C GLN A 45 12.34 18.17 33.68
N LEU A 46 11.38 17.59 32.96
CA LEU A 46 11.63 16.95 31.67
C LEU A 46 10.62 17.50 30.66
N GLY A 47 10.96 18.64 30.08
CA GLY A 47 10.28 19.22 28.93
C GLY A 47 10.99 18.85 27.64
N ASN A 48 10.20 18.57 26.61
CA ASN A 48 10.48 18.77 25.18
C ASN A 48 11.69 18.04 24.57
N VAL A 49 11.50 16.79 24.12
CA VAL A 49 12.20 16.26 22.93
C VAL A 49 11.29 15.26 22.20
N LEU A 50 10.23 15.74 21.53
CA LEU A 50 9.50 14.98 20.50
C LEU A 50 8.88 15.96 19.49
N THR A 51 9.73 16.60 18.66
CA THR A 51 9.29 17.34 17.47
C THR A 51 10.36 17.24 16.39
N LEU A 52 10.32 16.18 15.58
CA LEU A 52 11.04 16.09 14.30
C LEU A 52 10.21 15.26 13.30
N PHE A 53 8.96 15.69 13.06
CA PHE A 53 8.26 15.49 11.79
C PHE A 53 7.26 16.65 11.67
N PRO A 54 7.17 17.35 10.52
CA PRO A 54 6.13 18.35 10.33
C PRO A 54 4.75 17.69 10.38
N GLU A 55 3.82 18.37 11.02
CA GLU A 55 2.40 18.03 11.06
C GLU A 55 1.88 17.95 9.62
N GLN A 56 1.40 16.77 9.19
CA GLN A 56 0.66 16.66 7.93
C GLN A 56 -0.69 17.35 8.16
N SER A 57 -0.77 18.63 7.80
CA SER A 57 -2.02 19.39 7.81
C SER A 57 -3.03 18.72 6.88
N ASP A 58 -4.24 18.49 7.41
CA ASP A 58 -5.39 17.97 6.68
C ASP A 58 -5.54 18.62 5.30
N ILE A 59 -5.63 17.75 4.31
CA ILE A 59 -5.98 18.04 2.92
C ILE A 59 -7.32 18.79 2.91
N GLY A 60 -7.33 19.94 2.25
CA GLY A 60 -8.35 20.98 2.38
C GLY A 60 -9.78 20.53 2.07
N GLN A 61 -10.72 20.99 2.89
CA GLN A 61 -12.14 21.00 2.56
C GLN A 61 -12.40 22.03 1.44
N PRO A 62 -13.12 21.66 0.37
CA PRO A 62 -13.44 22.59 -0.71
C PRO A 62 -14.45 23.66 -0.25
N LYS A 63 -14.23 24.90 -0.69
CA LYS A 63 -15.22 25.98 -0.65
C LYS A 63 -16.13 25.90 -1.88
N ASP A 64 -17.39 26.25 -1.66
CA ASP A 64 -18.54 26.11 -2.54
C ASP A 64 -18.40 26.56 -4.02
N SER A 65 -19.08 25.76 -4.86
CA SER A 65 -20.00 26.12 -5.97
C SER A 65 -19.54 27.03 -7.12
N GLY A 66 -19.49 26.45 -8.33
CA GLY A 66 -19.56 27.16 -9.60
C GLY A 66 -19.99 26.24 -10.75
N THR A 67 -21.09 26.58 -11.41
CA THR A 67 -21.74 25.81 -12.49
C THR A 67 -21.33 26.30 -13.90
N VAL A 68 -21.38 25.37 -14.86
CA VAL A 68 -21.57 25.51 -16.34
C VAL A 68 -20.32 25.77 -17.20
N GLY A 69 -20.17 24.99 -18.28
CA GLY A 69 -19.64 25.51 -19.54
C GLY A 69 -19.15 24.47 -20.56
N ALA A 70 -19.95 24.22 -21.59
CA ALA A 70 -19.69 23.32 -22.71
C ALA A 70 -18.53 23.72 -23.65
N GLY A 71 -17.88 22.70 -24.23
CA GLY A 71 -17.44 22.66 -25.63
C GLY A 71 -15.93 22.73 -25.90
N SER A 72 -15.33 21.59 -26.28
CA SER A 72 -14.56 21.40 -27.52
C SER A 72 -14.01 19.97 -27.60
N GLN A 73 -14.06 19.39 -28.81
CA GLN A 73 -13.68 18.02 -29.12
C GLN A 73 -12.18 17.78 -28.95
N LEU A 74 -11.82 16.64 -28.35
CA LEU A 74 -10.46 16.11 -28.32
C LEU A 74 -10.41 14.79 -29.07
N TYR A 75 -9.60 14.77 -30.13
CA TYR A 75 -9.26 13.59 -30.91
C TYR A 75 -7.98 12.99 -30.32
N LEU A 76 -8.07 11.80 -29.75
CA LEU A 76 -6.92 11.03 -29.30
C LEU A 76 -6.40 10.20 -30.48
N PRO A 77 -5.12 10.29 -30.88
CA PRO A 77 -4.54 9.30 -31.76
C PRO A 77 -4.53 7.95 -31.05
N ILE A 78 -5.17 6.97 -31.69
CA ILE A 78 -5.15 5.56 -31.32
C ILE A 78 -3.68 5.12 -31.25
N PRO A 79 -3.17 4.57 -30.13
CA PRO A 79 -1.95 3.80 -30.20
C PRO A 79 -2.23 2.57 -31.06
N ASP A 80 -1.52 2.43 -32.18
CA ASP A 80 -1.67 1.33 -33.11
C ASP A 80 -1.76 -0.01 -32.36
N SER A 81 -2.88 -0.69 -32.60
CA SER A 81 -3.24 -1.99 -32.06
C SER A 81 -2.13 -2.99 -32.39
N GLY A 82 -1.38 -3.44 -31.38
CA GLY A 82 -0.40 -4.51 -31.54
C GLY A 82 0.92 -4.37 -30.76
N MET A 83 1.16 -3.30 -30.01
CA MET A 83 2.36 -3.22 -29.18
C MET A 83 2.20 -3.96 -27.84
N PRO A 84 3.13 -4.87 -27.49
CA PRO A 84 3.12 -5.50 -26.17
C PRO A 84 3.36 -4.45 -25.07
N PRO A 85 2.87 -4.70 -23.84
CA PRO A 85 2.89 -3.71 -22.77
C PRO A 85 4.34 -3.41 -22.37
N THR A 86 4.68 -2.13 -22.28
CA THR A 86 5.86 -1.70 -21.54
C THR A 86 5.38 -0.95 -20.31
N PRO A 87 5.76 -1.36 -19.08
CA PRO A 87 5.36 -0.73 -17.81
C PRO A 87 6.01 0.65 -17.59
N ASN A 88 6.61 1.21 -18.63
CA ASN A 88 7.27 2.51 -18.57
C ASN A 88 6.30 3.60 -19.04
N PRO A 89 6.29 4.77 -18.39
CA PRO A 89 5.48 5.91 -18.83
C PRO A 89 5.80 6.26 -20.29
N THR A 90 4.75 6.54 -21.07
CA THR A 90 4.88 6.98 -22.46
C THR A 90 5.46 8.41 -22.49
N GLN A 91 6.64 8.56 -23.13
CA GLN A 91 7.54 9.72 -23.03
C GLN A 91 7.07 11.05 -23.68
N ARG A 92 5.79 11.23 -24.02
CA ARG A 92 5.36 12.37 -24.86
C ARG A 92 4.95 13.63 -24.10
N GLY A 93 4.70 13.56 -22.80
CA GLY A 93 4.28 14.72 -22.05
C GLY A 93 5.41 15.65 -21.61
N TYR A 94 5.11 16.96 -21.55
CA TYR A 94 6.06 18.01 -21.20
C TYR A 94 5.85 18.61 -19.80
N CYS A 95 4.79 18.22 -19.08
CA CYS A 95 4.57 18.71 -17.72
C CYS A 95 5.37 17.96 -16.64
N ILE A 96 6.17 16.95 -17.01
CA ILE A 96 7.15 16.35 -16.10
C ILE A 96 8.53 16.52 -16.72
N ASN A 97 9.53 16.89 -15.92
CA ASN A 97 10.91 16.88 -16.36
C ASN A 97 11.29 15.48 -16.87
N LYS A 98 11.87 15.37 -18.07
CA LYS A 98 12.25 14.07 -18.66
C LYS A 98 13.08 13.18 -17.74
N LYS A 99 13.90 13.75 -16.86
CA LYS A 99 14.70 13.01 -15.87
C LYS A 99 13.85 12.45 -14.72
N ALA A 100 12.73 13.08 -14.41
CA ALA A 100 11.82 12.70 -13.34
C ALA A 100 10.67 11.80 -13.81
N VAL A 101 10.44 11.67 -15.12
CA VAL A 101 9.43 10.77 -15.70
C VAL A 101 9.50 9.33 -15.14
N PRO A 102 10.67 8.68 -14.97
CA PRO A 102 10.74 7.34 -14.38
C PRO A 102 10.21 7.24 -12.95
N LEU A 103 10.18 8.36 -12.22
CA LEU A 103 9.66 8.43 -10.86
C LEU A 103 8.13 8.40 -10.84
N PHE A 104 7.46 8.87 -11.90
CA PHE A 104 6.01 8.81 -11.99
C PHE A 104 5.54 7.36 -12.15
N ARG A 105 5.15 6.74 -11.04
CA ARG A 105 4.79 5.31 -11.00
C ARG A 105 3.90 4.94 -9.82
N GLY A 106 3.19 3.83 -9.95
CA GLY A 106 2.50 3.20 -8.82
C GLY A 106 3.51 2.70 -7.80
N VAL A 107 3.20 2.85 -6.51
CA VAL A 107 3.95 2.26 -5.39
C VAL A 107 3.58 0.78 -5.28
N ILE A 108 3.65 0.06 -6.39
CA ILE A 108 3.29 -1.34 -6.50
C ILE A 108 4.40 -2.02 -7.30
N PRO A 109 4.82 -3.22 -6.88
CA PRO A 109 5.82 -3.99 -7.62
C PRO A 109 5.41 -4.29 -9.04
N VAL A 110 6.36 -4.12 -9.97
CA VAL A 110 6.22 -4.60 -11.34
C VAL A 110 6.56 -6.09 -11.37
N VAL A 111 5.58 -6.91 -11.73
CA VAL A 111 5.76 -8.36 -11.89
C VAL A 111 5.74 -8.69 -13.37
N GLY A 112 6.90 -9.04 -13.92
CA GLY A 112 6.99 -9.15 -15.38
C GLY A 112 7.11 -7.75 -15.99
N ASP A 113 6.19 -7.46 -16.91
CA ASP A 113 6.02 -6.16 -17.54
C ASP A 113 4.68 -5.51 -17.10
N GLU A 114 4.08 -6.01 -16.02
CA GLU A 114 2.75 -5.59 -15.55
C GLU A 114 2.80 -5.07 -14.10
N VAL A 115 2.06 -4.01 -13.84
CA VAL A 115 1.78 -3.52 -12.48
C VAL A 115 0.49 -4.18 -12.00
N ILE A 116 0.58 -5.08 -11.03
CA ILE A 116 -0.56 -5.87 -10.56
C ILE A 116 -0.84 -5.57 -9.08
N ALA A 117 -2.00 -5.00 -8.81
CA ALA A 117 -2.43 -4.51 -7.50
C ALA A 117 -3.41 -5.46 -6.78
N ASP A 118 -3.33 -6.78 -7.02
CA ASP A 118 -4.28 -7.75 -6.47
C ASP A 118 -4.48 -7.59 -4.95
N THR A 119 -5.72 -7.79 -4.51
CA THR A 119 -6.18 -7.49 -3.14
C THR A 119 -7.20 -8.51 -2.66
N ALA A 120 -7.21 -8.83 -1.37
CA ALA A 120 -8.32 -9.55 -0.75
C ALA A 120 -9.31 -8.60 -0.05
N ALA A 121 -8.93 -7.34 0.14
CA ALA A 121 -9.74 -6.34 0.81
C ALA A 121 -10.96 -5.93 -0.04
N SER A 122 -12.05 -5.55 0.64
CA SER A 122 -13.22 -4.93 0.00
C SER A 122 -13.05 -3.42 -0.23
N GLU A 123 -12.06 -2.85 0.44
CA GLU A 123 -11.66 -1.44 0.41
C GLU A 123 -10.14 -1.46 0.28
N ILE A 124 -9.63 -0.88 -0.80
CA ILE A 124 -8.19 -0.77 -1.07
C ILE A 124 -7.88 0.67 -1.44
N SER A 125 -6.73 1.15 -1.00
CA SER A 125 -6.13 2.36 -1.57
C SER A 125 -4.98 2.00 -2.50
N LEU A 126 -4.93 2.64 -3.64
CA LEU A 126 -3.78 2.59 -4.54
C LEU A 126 -2.88 3.79 -4.25
N TRP A 127 -1.58 3.55 -4.28
CA TRP A 127 -0.57 4.55 -3.92
C TRP A 127 0.30 4.81 -5.13
N PHE A 128 0.58 6.09 -5.40
CA PHE A 128 1.38 6.54 -6.53
C PHE A 128 2.41 7.54 -6.05
N TYR A 129 3.59 7.57 -6.68
CA TYR A 129 4.51 8.68 -6.54
C TYR A 129 4.38 9.60 -7.75
N ILE A 130 4.13 10.88 -7.49
CA ILE A 130 4.10 11.92 -8.50
C ILE A 130 5.35 12.79 -8.27
N PRO A 131 6.27 12.88 -9.26
CA PRO A 131 7.42 13.77 -9.18
C PRO A 131 6.99 15.24 -9.32
N GLU A 132 7.94 16.16 -9.13
CA GLU A 132 7.73 17.57 -9.46
C GLU A 132 7.26 17.70 -10.92
N ASN A 133 6.18 18.45 -11.12
CA ASN A 133 5.45 18.53 -12.38
C ASN A 133 4.72 19.87 -12.51
N ASP A 134 4.33 20.21 -13.74
CA ASP A 134 3.52 21.39 -14.11
C ASP A 134 2.11 20.98 -14.58
N ALA A 135 1.65 19.78 -14.21
CA ALA A 135 0.34 19.28 -14.65
C ALA A 135 -0.79 20.11 -14.05
N ILE A 136 -1.88 20.24 -14.80
CA ILE A 136 -3.07 21.01 -14.40
C ILE A 136 -3.88 20.22 -13.37
N ARG A 137 -4.04 18.92 -13.62
CA ARG A 137 -4.73 17.95 -12.73
C ARG A 137 -4.22 16.53 -13.00
N ALA A 138 -4.52 15.60 -12.09
CA ALA A 138 -4.46 14.18 -12.37
C ALA A 138 -5.88 13.61 -12.54
N GLU A 139 -6.02 12.63 -13.41
CA GLU A 139 -7.23 11.84 -13.62
C GLU A 139 -6.91 10.38 -13.31
N PHE A 140 -7.74 9.75 -12.49
CA PHE A 140 -7.65 8.33 -12.19
C PHE A 140 -8.92 7.62 -12.63
N SER A 141 -8.78 6.48 -13.31
CA SER A 141 -9.90 5.66 -13.77
C SER A 141 -9.71 4.19 -13.40
N ILE A 142 -10.84 3.49 -13.22
CA ILE A 142 -10.92 2.02 -13.18
C ILE A 142 -12.05 1.55 -14.10
N LEU A 143 -11.77 0.51 -14.89
CA LEU A 143 -12.72 -0.17 -15.77
C LEU A 143 -12.59 -1.68 -15.65
N SER A 144 -13.65 -2.40 -15.98
CA SER A 144 -13.62 -3.86 -16.06
C SER A 144 -12.75 -4.35 -17.23
N ASP A 145 -12.11 -5.50 -17.06
CA ASP A 145 -11.38 -6.16 -18.14
C ASP A 145 -12.32 -6.54 -19.30
N GLY A 146 -11.89 -6.26 -20.53
CA GLY A 146 -12.69 -6.42 -21.74
C GLY A 146 -13.56 -5.22 -22.10
N ASP A 147 -13.71 -4.23 -21.21
CA ASP A 147 -14.23 -2.92 -21.59
C ASP A 147 -13.15 -2.12 -22.31
N ASP A 148 -13.55 -1.37 -23.33
CA ASP A 148 -12.64 -0.59 -24.13
C ASP A 148 -12.62 0.86 -23.65
N PHE A 149 -11.45 1.32 -23.20
CA PHE A 149 -11.20 2.73 -22.91
C PHE A 149 -11.59 3.66 -24.07
N SER A 150 -11.57 3.16 -25.32
CA SER A 150 -11.93 3.92 -26.52
C SER A 150 -13.43 4.24 -26.64
N VAL A 151 -14.29 3.50 -25.93
CA VAL A 151 -15.76 3.67 -25.95
C VAL A 151 -16.20 4.80 -25.00
N LEU A 152 -15.29 5.29 -24.17
CA LEU A 152 -15.54 6.35 -23.17
C LEU A 152 -15.53 7.75 -23.82
N GLY A 153 -16.56 8.04 -24.60
CA GLY A 153 -16.93 9.43 -24.87
C GLY A 153 -17.21 10.18 -23.56
N VAL A 154 -16.78 11.44 -23.47
CA VAL A 154 -16.83 12.27 -22.24
C VAL A 154 -18.23 12.37 -21.64
N GLU A 155 -19.29 12.23 -22.45
CA GLU A 155 -20.67 12.40 -21.99
C GLU A 155 -21.15 11.29 -21.04
N ASN A 156 -20.55 10.08 -21.10
CA ASN A 156 -20.95 8.94 -20.26
C ASN A 156 -19.75 8.25 -19.58
N LYS A 157 -18.62 8.96 -19.37
CA LYS A 157 -17.39 8.38 -18.79
C LYS A 157 -17.69 7.66 -17.46
N THR A 158 -18.60 8.18 -16.65
CA THR A 158 -19.03 7.59 -15.37
C THR A 158 -19.88 6.33 -15.49
N ASP A 159 -20.48 6.07 -16.64
CA ASP A 159 -21.44 4.95 -16.79
C ASP A 159 -20.75 3.61 -17.06
N PHE A 160 -19.47 3.67 -17.45
CA PHE A 160 -18.64 2.51 -17.77
C PHE A 160 -17.44 2.37 -16.82
N LEU A 161 -17.12 3.42 -16.07
CA LEU A 161 -16.04 3.39 -15.08
C LEU A 161 -16.59 2.92 -13.74
N GLU A 162 -15.92 1.94 -13.17
CA GLU A 162 -16.17 1.48 -11.81
C GLU A 162 -15.76 2.54 -10.79
N HIS A 163 -14.76 3.34 -11.16
CA HIS A 163 -14.33 4.49 -10.39
C HIS A 163 -13.65 5.54 -11.27
N TYR A 164 -13.91 6.81 -10.96
CA TYR A 164 -13.25 7.96 -11.56
C TYR A 164 -13.00 9.02 -10.49
N GLU A 165 -11.79 9.57 -10.46
CA GLU A 165 -11.41 10.64 -9.54
C GLU A 165 -10.53 11.66 -10.26
N GLU A 166 -10.82 12.95 -10.04
CA GLU A 166 -9.98 14.06 -10.49
C GLU A 166 -9.28 14.69 -9.29
N ILE A 167 -7.97 14.85 -9.40
CA ILE A 167 -7.12 15.43 -8.37
C ILE A 167 -6.60 16.77 -8.87
N TYR A 168 -7.16 17.83 -8.31
CA TYR A 168 -6.76 19.20 -8.57
C TYR A 168 -5.56 19.59 -7.68
N ASP A 169 -4.92 20.71 -8.00
CA ASP A 169 -3.78 21.27 -7.25
C ASP A 169 -2.54 20.36 -7.18
N ILE A 170 -2.26 19.59 -8.23
CA ILE A 170 -1.03 18.77 -8.31
C ILE A 170 0.17 19.53 -8.91
N SER A 171 -0.09 20.70 -9.50
CA SER A 171 0.93 21.55 -10.12
C SER A 171 1.98 22.01 -9.10
N SER A 172 3.25 21.90 -9.50
CA SER A 172 4.44 22.18 -8.69
C SER A 172 4.50 21.39 -7.37
N ARG A 173 3.79 20.26 -7.27
CA ARG A 173 3.85 19.36 -6.13
C ARG A 173 4.54 18.06 -6.49
N GLN A 174 5.21 17.48 -5.50
CA GLN A 174 5.75 16.12 -5.58
C GLN A 174 5.40 15.36 -4.31
N GLY A 175 5.24 14.04 -4.42
CA GLY A 175 4.95 13.21 -3.26
C GLY A 175 4.09 12.00 -3.58
N PHE A 176 3.68 11.33 -2.51
CA PHE A 176 2.78 10.20 -2.59
C PHE A 176 1.33 10.67 -2.64
N VAL A 177 0.58 10.12 -3.59
CA VAL A 177 -0.85 10.29 -3.72
C VAL A 177 -1.53 8.97 -3.38
N GLN A 178 -2.56 9.06 -2.54
CA GLN A 178 -3.43 7.94 -2.17
C GLN A 178 -4.75 8.12 -2.90
N ILE A 179 -5.18 7.06 -3.60
CA ILE A 179 -6.50 7.00 -4.23
C ILE A 179 -7.27 5.89 -3.55
N LYS A 180 -8.31 6.26 -2.80
CA LYS A 180 -9.09 5.31 -2.01
C LYS A 180 -10.30 4.86 -2.80
N LEU A 181 -10.34 3.58 -3.15
CA LEU A 181 -11.49 3.04 -3.86
C LEU A 181 -12.70 2.91 -2.93
N PRO A 182 -13.91 3.21 -3.43
CA PRO A 182 -15.14 2.94 -2.69
C PRO A 182 -15.24 1.46 -2.28
N LYS A 183 -15.94 1.22 -1.19
CA LYS A 183 -16.20 -0.14 -0.73
C LYS A 183 -16.93 -0.94 -1.79
N ASN A 184 -16.40 -2.14 -2.09
CA ASN A 184 -16.91 -3.04 -3.12
C ASN A 184 -16.92 -2.44 -4.54
N ALA A 185 -16.08 -1.44 -4.83
CA ALA A 185 -15.86 -0.97 -6.20
C ALA A 185 -15.34 -2.09 -7.11
N LEU A 186 -14.69 -3.11 -6.54
CA LEU A 186 -14.17 -4.26 -7.27
C LEU A 186 -14.96 -5.53 -6.91
N GLU A 187 -15.52 -6.19 -7.92
CA GLU A 187 -16.13 -7.51 -7.78
C GLU A 187 -15.07 -8.59 -7.55
N VAL A 188 -15.45 -9.60 -6.77
CA VAL A 188 -14.56 -10.72 -6.47
C VAL A 188 -14.34 -11.59 -7.71
N GLY A 189 -13.08 -11.85 -8.03
CA GLY A 189 -12.65 -12.69 -9.14
C GLY A 189 -12.61 -11.96 -10.49
N LYS A 190 -13.09 -10.73 -10.58
CA LYS A 190 -13.01 -9.91 -11.79
C LYS A 190 -11.71 -9.10 -11.82
N GLN A 191 -11.11 -9.04 -13.00
CA GLN A 191 -9.95 -8.19 -13.27
C GLN A 191 -10.43 -6.84 -13.77
N TYR A 192 -9.71 -5.81 -13.36
CA TYR A 192 -9.94 -4.42 -13.74
C TYR A 192 -8.62 -3.80 -14.19
N TRP A 193 -8.71 -2.83 -15.08
CA TRP A 193 -7.60 -1.97 -15.46
C TRP A 193 -7.76 -0.62 -14.78
N TRP A 194 -6.64 -0.06 -14.34
CA TRP A 194 -6.59 1.30 -13.82
C TRP A 194 -5.53 2.09 -14.57
N ASP A 195 -5.74 3.39 -14.67
CA ASP A 195 -4.73 4.34 -15.14
C ASP A 195 -4.73 5.60 -14.26
N LEU A 196 -3.55 6.21 -14.16
CA LEU A 196 -3.35 7.53 -13.58
C LEU A 196 -2.70 8.41 -14.64
N THR A 197 -3.40 9.45 -15.04
CA THR A 197 -3.00 10.38 -16.10
C THR A 197 -2.75 11.77 -15.51
N LEU A 198 -1.57 12.33 -15.74
CA LEU A 198 -1.31 13.76 -15.51
C LEU A 198 -1.71 14.54 -16.76
N VAL A 199 -2.68 15.43 -16.59
CA VAL A 199 -3.17 16.31 -17.66
C VAL A 199 -2.24 17.51 -17.78
N CYS A 200 -1.42 17.53 -18.83
CA CYS A 200 -0.45 18.61 -19.05
C CYS A 200 -1.04 19.81 -19.79
N ASP A 201 -1.97 19.57 -20.72
CA ASP A 201 -2.67 20.60 -21.49
C ASP A 201 -4.11 20.15 -21.78
N GLU A 202 -5.08 20.94 -21.34
CA GLU A 202 -6.51 20.65 -21.53
C GLU A 202 -6.96 20.65 -22.98
N LYS A 203 -6.16 21.23 -23.89
CA LYS A 203 -6.46 21.29 -25.33
C LYS A 203 -5.68 20.25 -26.13
N ASP A 204 -4.66 19.64 -25.54
CA ASP A 204 -3.79 18.66 -26.20
C ASP A 204 -3.48 17.48 -25.28
N ASN A 205 -4.37 16.48 -25.29
CA ASN A 205 -4.16 15.26 -24.53
C ASN A 205 -2.95 14.43 -25.01
N SER A 206 -2.40 14.69 -26.20
CA SER A 206 -1.18 14.00 -26.64
C SER A 206 0.04 14.37 -25.80
N ALA A 207 -0.07 15.47 -25.05
CA ALA A 207 0.89 15.92 -24.06
C ALA A 207 0.74 15.26 -22.69
N ASN A 208 -0.28 14.44 -22.44
CA ASN A 208 -0.47 13.85 -21.12
C ASN A 208 0.57 12.75 -20.84
N VAL A 209 0.94 12.61 -19.57
CA VAL A 209 1.77 11.49 -19.09
C VAL A 209 0.88 10.57 -18.29
N TYR A 210 0.91 9.27 -18.58
CA TYR A 210 0.09 8.32 -17.85
C TYR A 210 0.86 7.05 -17.49
N ILE A 211 0.38 6.39 -16.45
CA ILE A 211 0.77 5.05 -16.03
C ILE A 211 -0.49 4.23 -15.85
N TYR A 212 -0.37 2.92 -15.96
CA TYR A 212 -1.52 2.02 -15.83
C TYR A 212 -1.09 0.70 -15.22
N GLY A 213 -2.08 -0.08 -14.81
CA GLY A 213 -1.90 -1.42 -14.30
C GLY A 213 -3.22 -2.14 -14.19
N SER A 214 -3.18 -3.31 -13.56
CA SER A 214 -4.36 -4.10 -13.27
C SER A 214 -4.58 -4.22 -11.78
N VAL A 215 -5.84 -4.45 -11.42
CA VAL A 215 -6.25 -4.77 -10.05
C VAL A 215 -7.31 -5.84 -10.10
N ARG A 216 -7.21 -6.84 -9.24
CA ARG A 216 -8.26 -7.84 -9.04
C ARG A 216 -8.48 -8.07 -7.57
N ARG A 217 -9.76 -8.10 -7.19
CA ARG A 217 -10.16 -8.54 -5.86
C ARG A 217 -10.27 -10.06 -5.84
N GLN A 218 -9.45 -10.72 -5.03
CA GLN A 218 -9.48 -12.17 -4.86
C GLN A 218 -10.34 -12.57 -3.66
N ALA A 219 -11.10 -13.66 -3.81
CA ALA A 219 -11.71 -14.32 -2.66
C ALA A 219 -10.63 -15.00 -1.82
N SER A 220 -10.85 -15.13 -0.52
CA SER A 220 -9.95 -15.88 0.36
C SER A 220 -9.77 -17.34 -0.06
N SER A 221 -10.76 -17.94 -0.75
CA SER A 221 -10.68 -19.28 -1.33
C SER A 221 -9.85 -19.37 -2.61
N GLN A 222 -9.68 -18.24 -3.30
CA GLN A 222 -8.91 -18.13 -4.54
C GLN A 222 -7.43 -17.86 -4.30
N LEU A 223 -7.04 -17.40 -3.11
CA LEU A 223 -5.64 -17.18 -2.76
C LEU A 223 -4.82 -18.44 -3.07
N ARG A 224 -3.62 -18.27 -3.60
CA ARG A 224 -2.69 -19.37 -3.87
C ARG A 224 -1.31 -18.96 -3.44
N LEU A 225 -0.61 -19.88 -2.80
CA LEU A 225 0.77 -19.66 -2.41
C LEU A 225 1.63 -19.67 -3.68
N ASP A 226 2.49 -18.66 -3.81
CA ASP A 226 3.52 -18.70 -4.84
C ASP A 226 4.55 -19.79 -4.52
N THR A 227 4.57 -20.82 -5.36
CA THR A 227 5.40 -22.02 -5.21
C THR A 227 6.75 -21.92 -5.90
N GLN A 228 7.13 -20.74 -6.42
CA GLN A 228 8.48 -20.52 -6.92
C GLN A 228 9.51 -20.82 -5.83
N ALA A 229 10.56 -21.58 -6.16
CA ALA A 229 11.55 -22.06 -5.18
C ALA A 229 12.17 -20.92 -4.35
N THR A 230 12.41 -19.78 -4.97
CA THR A 230 12.93 -18.59 -4.30
C THR A 230 11.92 -17.94 -3.36
N THR A 231 10.64 -17.94 -3.73
CA THR A 231 9.55 -17.45 -2.86
C THR A 231 9.36 -18.37 -1.66
N LEU A 232 9.44 -19.69 -1.87
CA LEU A 232 9.37 -20.68 -0.80
C LEU A 232 10.57 -20.58 0.16
N ALA A 233 11.77 -20.31 -0.38
CA ALA A 233 12.95 -20.04 0.45
C ALA A 233 12.77 -18.77 1.29
N ALA A 234 12.32 -17.67 0.66
CA ALA A 234 12.03 -16.43 1.37
C ALA A 234 10.95 -16.64 2.45
N LEU A 235 9.90 -17.39 2.15
CA LEU A 235 8.84 -17.74 3.11
C LEU A 235 9.41 -18.52 4.29
N LYS A 236 10.20 -19.56 4.03
CA LYS A 236 10.84 -20.36 5.08
C LYS A 236 11.69 -19.47 5.98
N ASP A 237 12.53 -18.61 5.41
CA ASP A 237 13.36 -17.68 6.17
C ASP A 237 12.49 -16.72 6.99
N ALA A 238 11.41 -16.18 6.40
CA ALA A 238 10.47 -15.32 7.09
C ALA A 238 9.87 -15.99 8.34
N LEU A 239 9.40 -17.22 8.16
CA LEU A 239 8.74 -18.02 9.19
C LEU A 239 9.69 -18.41 10.33
N LEU A 240 10.95 -18.72 10.02
CA LEU A 240 11.92 -19.17 11.01
C LEU A 240 12.49 -18.04 11.88
N ARG A 241 12.28 -16.78 11.52
CA ARG A 241 12.76 -15.65 12.34
C ARG A 241 11.91 -15.42 13.57
N SER A 242 12.55 -14.88 14.61
CA SER A 242 11.98 -14.65 15.94
C SER A 242 10.85 -13.62 15.97
N ASP A 243 10.79 -12.73 14.99
CA ASP A 243 9.85 -11.62 14.85
C ASP A 243 8.63 -11.94 13.96
N SER A 244 8.54 -13.15 13.38
CA SER A 244 7.37 -13.50 12.57
C SER A 244 6.07 -13.43 13.38
N ALA A 245 5.06 -12.84 12.73
CA ALA A 245 3.63 -12.82 13.07
C ALA A 245 3.06 -14.12 13.66
N LEU A 246 3.45 -15.25 13.08
CA LEU A 246 2.90 -16.56 13.44
C LEU A 246 3.36 -17.01 14.84
N THR A 247 2.52 -17.82 15.50
CA THR A 247 2.87 -18.47 16.77
C THR A 247 4.16 -19.28 16.62
N LEU A 248 4.97 -19.41 17.68
CA LEU A 248 6.23 -20.17 17.61
C LEU A 248 6.02 -21.60 17.11
N SER A 249 4.96 -22.27 17.56
CA SER A 249 4.61 -23.62 17.11
C SER A 249 4.27 -23.66 15.63
N ASP A 250 3.48 -22.69 15.13
CA ASP A 250 3.12 -22.63 13.72
C ASP A 250 4.36 -22.35 12.84
N ARG A 251 5.22 -21.42 13.29
CA ARG A 251 6.49 -21.11 12.61
C ARG A 251 7.40 -22.31 12.46
N GLN A 252 7.61 -23.04 13.54
CA GLN A 252 8.48 -24.22 13.54
C GLN A 252 7.90 -25.32 12.65
N ALA A 253 6.59 -25.57 12.75
CA ALA A 253 5.92 -26.57 11.92
C ALA A 253 5.98 -26.21 10.42
N LEU A 254 5.69 -24.95 10.06
CA LEU A 254 5.71 -24.49 8.67
C LEU A 254 7.13 -24.41 8.11
N GLY A 255 8.09 -23.92 8.88
CA GLY A 255 9.50 -23.85 8.47
C GLY A 255 10.14 -25.24 8.30
N ALA A 256 9.78 -26.19 9.16
CA ALA A 256 10.19 -27.59 9.01
C ALA A 256 9.58 -28.21 7.75
N ALA A 257 8.27 -28.03 7.53
CA ALA A 257 7.56 -28.50 6.35
C ALA A 257 8.19 -27.99 5.03
N LEU A 258 8.61 -26.72 4.98
CA LEU A 258 9.28 -26.16 3.81
C LEU A 258 10.72 -26.67 3.60
N SER A 259 11.32 -27.33 4.60
CA SER A 259 12.69 -27.87 4.50
C SER A 259 12.78 -29.17 3.70
N ASP A 260 11.66 -29.89 3.52
CA ASP A 260 11.61 -31.18 2.81
C ASP A 260 11.54 -31.03 1.27
N GLY A 261 11.99 -29.89 0.74
CA GLY A 261 12.04 -29.62 -0.70
C GLY A 261 10.70 -29.34 -1.36
N GLY A 262 9.66 -29.00 -0.59
CA GLY A 262 8.37 -28.58 -1.14
C GLY A 262 7.58 -29.71 -1.81
N GLN A 263 7.51 -30.88 -1.17
CA GLN A 263 6.61 -31.95 -1.62
C GLN A 263 5.18 -31.40 -1.81
N PRO A 264 4.45 -31.79 -2.88
CA PRO A 264 3.15 -31.19 -3.20
C PRO A 264 2.14 -31.21 -2.06
N GLN A 265 2.07 -32.32 -1.31
CA GLN A 265 1.18 -32.44 -0.13
C GLN A 265 1.57 -31.49 0.99
N THR A 266 2.87 -31.31 1.21
CA THR A 266 3.39 -30.37 2.20
C THR A 266 3.07 -28.93 1.82
N LEU A 267 3.18 -28.57 0.53
CA LEU A 267 2.82 -27.24 0.05
C LEU A 267 1.32 -26.95 0.19
N ILE A 268 0.46 -27.92 -0.08
CA ILE A 268 -0.99 -27.79 0.14
C ILE A 268 -1.27 -27.51 1.62
N TRP A 269 -0.68 -28.29 2.52
CA TRP A 269 -0.84 -28.08 3.97
C TRP A 269 -0.33 -26.71 4.45
N VAL A 270 0.85 -26.28 3.96
CA VAL A 270 1.41 -24.95 4.26
C VAL A 270 0.48 -23.85 3.76
N GLU A 271 0.01 -23.95 2.52
CA GLU A 271 -0.92 -22.99 1.92
C GLU A 271 -2.21 -22.88 2.72
N ASP A 272 -2.84 -24.02 3.06
CA ASP A 272 -4.07 -24.05 3.84
C ASP A 272 -3.90 -23.41 5.23
N ARG A 273 -2.77 -23.70 5.90
CA ARG A 273 -2.48 -23.12 7.21
C ARG A 273 -2.26 -21.61 7.14
N LEU A 274 -1.50 -21.14 6.15
CA LEU A 274 -1.25 -19.70 5.96
C LEU A 274 -2.54 -18.95 5.57
N LYS A 275 -3.38 -19.54 4.71
CA LYS A 275 -4.70 -18.97 4.36
C LYS A 275 -5.60 -18.83 5.57
N ALA A 276 -5.71 -19.89 6.38
CA ALA A 276 -6.53 -19.87 7.58
C ALA A 276 -6.06 -18.77 8.55
N HIS A 277 -4.74 -18.64 8.73
CA HIS A 277 -4.18 -17.58 9.55
C HIS A 277 -4.45 -16.18 8.97
N TYR A 278 -4.24 -15.99 7.67
CA TYR A 278 -4.53 -14.73 6.96
C TYR A 278 -5.99 -14.29 7.13
N GLN A 279 -6.94 -15.23 7.03
CA GLN A 279 -8.36 -14.95 7.23
C GLN A 279 -8.66 -14.50 8.67
N VAL A 280 -8.07 -15.15 9.68
CA VAL A 280 -8.23 -14.76 11.09
C VAL A 280 -7.68 -13.35 11.34
N LEU A 281 -6.51 -13.03 10.79
CA LEU A 281 -5.92 -11.69 10.89
C LEU A 281 -6.83 -10.63 10.26
N TRP A 282 -7.34 -10.86 9.04
CA TRP A 282 -8.25 -9.92 8.37
C TRP A 282 -9.56 -9.71 9.13
N GLN A 283 -10.15 -10.78 9.66
CA GLN A 283 -11.36 -10.68 10.49
C GLN A 283 -11.11 -9.82 11.73
N ARG A 284 -9.99 -10.05 12.43
CA ARG A 284 -9.62 -9.27 13.61
C ARG A 284 -9.30 -7.81 13.26
N TYR A 285 -8.58 -7.57 12.17
CA TYR A 285 -8.27 -6.22 11.67
C TYR A 285 -9.54 -5.40 11.43
N ASN A 286 -10.52 -5.99 10.74
CA ASN A 286 -11.81 -5.35 10.45
C ASN A 286 -12.64 -5.13 11.72
N GLN A 287 -12.66 -6.11 12.64
CA GLN A 287 -13.33 -5.97 13.93
C GLN A 287 -12.76 -4.80 14.74
N LEU A 288 -11.43 -4.69 14.82
CA LEU A 288 -10.76 -3.58 15.52
C LEU A 288 -11.13 -2.22 14.92
N GLY A 289 -11.23 -2.13 13.59
CA GLY A 289 -11.73 -0.92 12.91
C GLY A 289 -13.14 -0.53 13.37
N GLN A 290 -14.06 -1.50 13.39
CA GLN A 290 -15.44 -1.26 13.85
C GLN A 290 -15.51 -0.84 15.33
N GLU A 291 -14.69 -1.45 16.19
CA GLU A 291 -14.60 -1.06 17.61
C GLU A 291 -14.07 0.36 17.78
N MET A 292 -13.08 0.77 16.97
CA MET A 292 -12.54 2.13 16.97
C MET A 292 -13.59 3.14 16.47
N ASP A 293 -14.30 2.85 15.39
CA ASP A 293 -15.35 3.70 14.84
C ASP A 293 -16.49 3.91 15.85
N ALA A 294 -16.87 2.87 16.58
CA ALA A 294 -17.88 2.95 17.64
C ALA A 294 -17.45 3.87 18.80
N ILE A 295 -16.17 3.87 19.16
CA ILE A 295 -15.61 4.77 20.18
C ILE A 295 -15.64 6.22 19.68
N LEU A 296 -15.23 6.46 18.43
CA LEU A 296 -15.20 7.79 17.81
C LEU A 296 -16.60 8.38 17.62
N ALA A 297 -17.62 7.55 17.39
CA ALA A 297 -19.01 7.98 17.29
C ALA A 297 -19.63 8.45 18.63
N THR A 298 -18.94 8.26 19.77
CA THR A 298 -19.44 8.64 21.12
C THR A 298 -18.58 9.75 21.76
N PRO A 299 -18.60 10.99 21.23
CA PRO A 299 -17.60 12.01 21.53
C PRO A 299 -17.59 12.51 22.98
N VAL A 300 -18.72 12.38 23.71
CA VAL A 300 -18.84 12.90 25.09
C VAL A 300 -17.96 12.12 26.08
N ASN A 301 -17.56 10.88 25.77
CA ASN A 301 -16.75 10.01 26.63
C ASN A 301 -15.69 9.24 25.83
N LEU A 302 -14.90 9.95 25.03
CA LEU A 302 -13.84 9.33 24.23
C LEU A 302 -12.78 8.69 25.13
N ASP A 303 -12.81 7.35 25.24
CA ASP A 303 -11.79 6.57 25.93
C ASP A 303 -10.51 6.50 25.08
N ARG A 304 -9.66 7.52 25.23
CA ARG A 304 -8.39 7.65 24.50
C ARG A 304 -7.42 6.50 24.77
N VAL A 305 -7.43 5.93 25.98
CA VAL A 305 -6.53 4.82 26.34
C VAL A 305 -6.96 3.56 25.61
N LYS A 306 -8.27 3.26 25.59
CA LYS A 306 -8.80 2.15 24.80
C LYS A 306 -8.58 2.35 23.30
N LEU A 307 -8.84 3.55 22.76
CA LEU A 307 -8.60 3.86 21.36
C LEU A 307 -7.13 3.64 20.97
N HIS A 308 -6.19 4.12 21.79
CA HIS A 308 -4.76 3.92 21.55
C HIS A 308 -4.38 2.44 21.55
N ARG A 309 -4.89 1.65 22.51
CA ARG A 309 -4.64 0.19 22.58
C ARG A 309 -5.17 -0.53 21.35
N LEU A 310 -6.39 -0.20 20.91
CA LEU A 310 -6.99 -0.79 19.71
C LEU A 310 -6.18 -0.43 18.46
N ASN A 311 -5.73 0.83 18.35
CA ASN A 311 -4.90 1.27 17.24
C ASN A 311 -3.55 0.52 17.20
N GLN A 312 -2.89 0.35 18.35
CA GLN A 312 -1.65 -0.44 18.45
C GLN A 312 -1.86 -1.91 18.03
N GLU A 313 -2.94 -2.54 18.49
CA GLU A 313 -3.25 -3.92 18.11
C GLU A 313 -3.55 -4.04 16.60
N ARG A 314 -4.32 -3.09 16.06
CA ARG A 314 -4.70 -3.06 14.64
C ARG A 314 -3.49 -2.83 13.74
N SER A 315 -2.61 -1.90 14.13
CA SER A 315 -1.33 -1.64 13.45
C SER A 315 -0.44 -2.88 13.40
N ARG A 316 -0.32 -3.62 14.52
CA ARG A 316 0.43 -4.89 14.54
C ARG A 316 -0.16 -5.91 13.55
N ILE A 317 -1.47 -6.11 13.57
CA ILE A 317 -2.12 -7.06 12.66
C ILE A 317 -1.98 -6.63 11.19
N ALA A 318 -2.06 -5.33 10.90
CA ALA A 318 -1.84 -4.79 9.56
C ALA A 318 -0.45 -5.12 9.03
N PHE A 319 0.57 -5.00 9.89
CA PHE A 319 1.93 -5.35 9.52
C PHE A 319 2.08 -6.84 9.21
N GLU A 320 1.50 -7.71 10.03
CA GLU A 320 1.50 -9.17 9.79
C GLU A 320 0.79 -9.54 8.49
N LEU A 321 -0.37 -8.92 8.22
CA LEU A 321 -1.09 -9.06 6.96
C LEU A 321 -0.21 -8.63 5.79
N ALA A 322 0.42 -7.45 5.87
CA ALA A 322 1.26 -6.93 4.81
C ALA A 322 2.49 -7.80 4.50
N GLN A 323 3.04 -8.49 5.50
CA GLN A 323 4.12 -9.47 5.31
C GLN A 323 3.63 -10.76 4.62
N LEU A 324 2.40 -11.18 4.87
CA LEU A 324 1.82 -12.40 4.30
C LEU A 324 1.26 -12.20 2.88
N SER A 325 0.65 -11.05 2.61
CA SER A 325 -0.01 -10.73 1.34
C SER A 325 0.84 -11.02 0.08
N PRO A 326 2.15 -10.69 0.00
CA PRO A 326 2.98 -10.96 -1.17
C PRO A 326 3.15 -12.44 -1.51
N PHE A 327 3.06 -13.34 -0.51
CA PHE A 327 3.12 -14.78 -0.74
C PHE A 327 1.87 -15.31 -1.45
N PHE A 328 0.76 -14.58 -1.34
CA PHE A 328 -0.47 -14.83 -2.08
C PHE A 328 -0.61 -13.97 -3.34
N GLY A 329 0.41 -13.18 -3.68
CA GLY A 329 0.38 -12.24 -4.81
C GLY A 329 -0.51 -11.01 -4.57
N LEU A 330 -0.90 -10.73 -3.32
CA LEU A 330 -1.78 -9.63 -2.96
C LEU A 330 -0.99 -8.33 -2.72
N TRP A 331 -0.32 -7.83 -3.74
CA TRP A 331 0.54 -6.66 -3.60
C TRP A 331 -0.22 -5.38 -3.23
N GLY A 332 -1.48 -5.26 -3.64
CA GLY A 332 -2.35 -4.15 -3.24
C GLY A 332 -2.52 -4.08 -1.72
N ASP A 333 -2.81 -5.23 -1.09
CA ASP A 333 -2.94 -5.32 0.38
C ASP A 333 -1.63 -4.96 1.08
N ALA A 334 -0.50 -5.50 0.60
CA ALA A 334 0.81 -5.28 1.22
C ALA A 334 1.20 -3.80 1.24
N VAL A 335 1.04 -3.13 0.10
CA VAL A 335 1.36 -1.71 -0.05
C VAL A 335 0.42 -0.86 0.77
N ASP A 336 -0.90 -1.07 0.66
CA ASP A 336 -1.89 -0.22 1.31
C ASP A 336 -1.77 -0.28 2.85
N LEU A 337 -1.58 -1.48 3.40
CA LEU A 337 -1.38 -1.67 4.84
C LEU A 337 -0.08 -1.02 5.32
N LEU A 338 1.05 -1.20 4.62
CA LEU A 338 2.32 -0.57 5.00
C LEU A 338 2.28 0.94 4.86
N ALA A 339 1.64 1.46 3.81
CA ALA A 339 1.48 2.89 3.61
C ALA A 339 0.59 3.51 4.69
N THR A 340 -0.51 2.84 5.05
CA THR A 340 -1.44 3.27 6.12
C THR A 340 -0.72 3.36 7.47
N TYR A 341 0.13 2.38 7.80
CA TYR A 341 0.86 2.32 9.08
C TYR A 341 2.35 2.69 8.96
N ARG A 342 2.72 3.50 7.96
CA ARG A 342 4.12 3.89 7.70
C ARG A 342 4.80 4.62 8.86
N ALA A 343 4.02 5.32 9.70
CA ALA A 343 4.55 5.99 10.89
C ALA A 343 4.95 5.00 11.99
N ASP A 344 4.24 3.87 12.09
CA ASP A 344 4.55 2.80 13.06
C ASP A 344 5.70 1.91 12.56
N TYR A 345 5.78 1.70 11.24
CA TYR A 345 6.78 0.85 10.57
C TYR A 345 7.59 1.58 9.47
N PRO A 346 8.27 2.70 9.77
CA PRO A 346 8.99 3.50 8.77
C PRO A 346 10.10 2.73 8.05
N GLN A 347 10.78 1.81 8.75
CA GLN A 347 11.81 0.96 8.13
C GLN A 347 11.21 0.00 7.11
N ALA A 348 10.04 -0.55 7.42
CA ALA A 348 9.32 -1.45 6.52
C ALA A 348 8.88 -0.73 5.24
N TRP A 349 8.28 0.44 5.43
CA TRP A 349 7.87 1.31 4.35
C TRP A 349 9.06 1.71 3.46
N GLN A 350 10.16 2.18 4.06
CA GLN A 350 11.36 2.56 3.31
C GLN A 350 11.95 1.39 2.53
N GLN A 351 11.97 0.19 3.11
CA GLN A 351 12.45 -1.01 2.42
C GLN A 351 11.58 -1.36 1.21
N LEU A 352 10.25 -1.31 1.35
CA LEU A 352 9.34 -1.47 0.22
C LEU A 352 9.65 -0.44 -0.88
N LEU A 353 9.78 0.83 -0.51
CA LEU A 353 10.13 1.91 -1.45
C LEU A 353 11.46 1.65 -2.15
N ASN A 354 12.52 1.33 -1.41
CA ASN A 354 13.83 1.01 -2.01
C ASN A 354 13.75 -0.13 -3.02
N THR A 355 12.77 -1.03 -2.87
CA THR A 355 12.61 -2.15 -3.80
C THR A 355 11.79 -1.81 -5.03
N ILE A 356 10.85 -0.88 -4.91
CA ILE A 356 10.07 -0.35 -6.04
C ILE A 356 10.92 0.65 -6.85
N PHE A 357 11.75 1.44 -6.16
CA PHE A 357 12.55 2.54 -6.70
C PHE A 357 14.06 2.21 -6.75
N GLN A 358 14.44 0.96 -7.04
CA GLN A 358 15.84 0.48 -6.95
C GLN A 358 16.85 1.32 -7.74
N ASP A 359 16.45 1.79 -8.92
CA ASP A 359 17.32 2.53 -9.84
C ASP A 359 17.35 4.03 -9.54
N ASP A 360 16.48 4.50 -8.63
CA ASP A 360 16.27 5.91 -8.33
C ASP A 360 16.97 6.26 -7.01
N GLN A 361 18.30 6.43 -7.05
CA GLN A 361 19.12 6.81 -5.88
C GLN A 361 18.78 8.20 -5.27
N PHE A 362 17.75 8.88 -5.77
CA PHE A 362 17.41 10.26 -5.43
C PHE A 362 16.96 10.49 -3.98
N TRP A 363 16.51 9.47 -3.27
CA TRP A 363 15.92 9.62 -1.93
C TRP A 363 16.91 9.91 -0.80
N LEU A 364 18.21 9.74 -1.02
CA LEU A 364 19.20 9.76 0.07
C LEU A 364 20.16 10.95 0.06
N GLU A 365 20.19 11.77 -0.99
CA GLU A 365 21.21 12.83 -1.10
C GLU A 365 20.78 14.19 -0.53
N GLU A 366 19.50 14.44 -0.27
CA GLU A 366 19.05 15.77 0.18
C GLU A 366 19.09 16.00 1.71
N ASN A 367 19.45 15.00 2.51
CA ASN A 367 19.61 15.15 3.97
C ASN A 367 21.06 15.11 4.46
N GLN A 368 22.05 15.07 3.56
CA GLN A 368 23.44 15.32 3.95
C GLN A 368 23.73 16.81 3.81
N GLY A 369 23.60 17.50 4.93
CA GLY A 369 23.76 18.95 5.05
C GLY A 369 24.99 19.49 4.32
N HIS A 370 24.74 20.40 3.40
CA HIS A 370 25.64 21.53 3.22
C HIS A 370 25.43 22.48 4.41
N GLU A 371 26.13 22.19 5.51
CA GLU A 371 26.55 23.21 6.48
C GLU A 371 27.82 23.92 5.98
#